data_AF-A0A0D9P0Q5-F1
#
_entry.id   AF-A0A0D9P0Q5-F1
#
_cell.length_a   1.000
_cell.length_b   1.000
_cell.length_c   1.000
_cell.angle_alpha   90.00
_cell.angle_beta   90.00
_cell.angle_gamma   90.00
#
_symmetry.space_group_name_H-M   'P 1'
#
loop_
_entity.id
_entity.type
_entity.pdbx_description
1 polymer ?
#
loop_
_entity_poly.entity_id
_entity_poly.type
_entity_poly.pdbx_seq_one_letter_code
_entity_poly.pdbx_strand_id
1 'polypeptide(L)'
;MHHPTLILAAASALSGITPPWFAHAAAVYPGSGPPQAFSLEERATPQAPDGYAPAAVDCPSTRPEIRVGSSLSPQEKEWLPRRRTETISHIRDFLQRNAIPGFDSEKYLSGATANSTALPNIGIAVSGGGYRAMLNGAGAVSAFDSRSPGSTSKGNIGGLLQSATYISGLSGGGWLVGPKGFKDYYKTVFDEADKKHDAGFNRSITDYWGRMLSFQLVNAEGGGPSYTFSSIANDSDFSAAKAPLPFLVADSRAPGEKNTTIDDALFEFNPWELGSTDPSLNGFVPLKYVGSKFNNGKLPDSEKCIAGFDNVGFVMGTSSSLFNQIILRLKDSNGSKYIPADVPKFVVKIILEILTALGDADDDIADWTPNPFKGWNKAVNKAATSDRLTLVDGGEDGQNVPYHPHLLLERKVDVVFSVDSSADTNAWPDGAAPMRTYERSLSPVSNGTSFPVVPGRNSFINLGLNTKPTFFGCNATNTTNAAPLIVYLPNYPYQFHSNISTFSLSVNNSERDAMITNGWAVATQLNGTRDADWPTCVSCAMLQRSFERTKTPVPDKCNQCFSRYCWNGTIDERPPAKMYEPQLYGTAVDVKGTSKSAGLRLLGSTSAALAAVAACLVIT
;
A
#
# COMPACT_ATOMS: atom_id res chain seq x y z
N MET A 1 -7.01 14.42 -46.75
CA MET A 1 -8.45 14.76 -46.72
C MET A 1 -9.25 13.48 -46.76
N HIS A 2 -10.33 13.47 -45.98
CA HIS A 2 -11.42 12.49 -45.87
C HIS A 2 -11.28 11.29 -44.90
N HIS A 3 -11.97 11.49 -43.77
CA HIS A 3 -12.39 10.61 -42.69
C HIS A 3 -13.10 9.32 -43.12
N PRO A 4 -13.09 8.29 -42.26
CA PRO A 4 -14.21 7.37 -42.09
C PRO A 4 -14.80 7.50 -40.68
N THR A 5 -15.76 8.41 -40.53
CA THR A 5 -16.67 8.49 -39.36
C THR A 5 -18.07 8.18 -39.86
N LEU A 6 -18.37 6.93 -40.25
CA LEU A 6 -19.71 6.55 -40.74
C LEU A 6 -19.95 5.03 -40.79
N ILE A 7 -19.51 4.28 -39.78
CA ILE A 7 -20.02 2.92 -39.52
C ILE A 7 -20.10 2.72 -37.99
N LEU A 8 -20.97 3.46 -37.30
CA LEU A 8 -21.35 3.11 -35.91
C LEU A 8 -22.71 3.68 -35.45
N ALA A 9 -23.60 4.05 -36.39
CA ALA A 9 -24.89 4.67 -36.06
C ALA A 9 -26.13 3.86 -36.50
N ALA A 10 -25.98 2.61 -36.96
CA ALA A 10 -27.10 1.82 -37.50
C ALA A 10 -27.43 0.52 -36.76
N ALA A 11 -26.81 0.23 -35.60
CA ALA A 11 -27.03 -1.02 -34.87
C ALA A 11 -27.88 -0.89 -33.58
N SER A 12 -28.29 0.32 -33.20
CA SER A 12 -29.00 0.59 -31.94
C SER A 12 -30.52 0.76 -32.07
N ALA A 13 -31.12 0.50 -33.24
CA ALA A 13 -32.55 0.73 -33.46
C ALA A 13 -33.41 -0.52 -33.73
N LEU A 14 -32.88 -1.76 -33.68
CA LEU A 14 -33.63 -2.95 -34.11
C LEU A 14 -33.62 -4.18 -33.17
N SER A 15 -33.18 -4.06 -31.93
CA SER A 15 -33.39 -5.12 -30.93
C SER A 15 -33.77 -4.53 -29.58
N GLY A 16 -35.08 -4.31 -29.37
CA GLY A 16 -35.66 -3.93 -28.08
C GLY A 16 -35.57 -5.03 -27.01
N ILE A 17 -34.37 -5.59 -26.80
CA ILE A 17 -34.08 -6.58 -25.78
C ILE A 17 -32.99 -5.99 -24.88
N THR A 18 -33.41 -5.50 -23.71
CA THR A 18 -32.49 -5.20 -22.61
C THR A 18 -31.81 -6.50 -22.15
N PRO A 19 -30.48 -6.59 -22.13
CA PRO A 19 -29.77 -7.76 -21.61
C PRO A 19 -30.10 -8.00 -20.12
N PRO A 20 -30.17 -9.25 -19.63
CA PRO A 20 -30.59 -9.60 -18.25
C PRO A 20 -29.72 -9.03 -17.11
N TRP A 21 -28.64 -8.33 -17.47
CA TRP A 21 -27.60 -7.83 -16.59
C TRP A 21 -27.93 -6.42 -16.08
N PHE A 22 -28.81 -5.69 -16.79
CA PHE A 22 -29.32 -4.39 -16.35
C PHE A 22 -30.33 -4.50 -15.20
N ALA A 23 -31.08 -5.59 -15.10
CA ALA A 23 -32.10 -5.79 -14.06
C ALA A 23 -31.51 -6.17 -12.68
N HIS A 24 -30.28 -6.71 -12.65
CA HIS A 24 -29.65 -7.17 -11.39
C HIS A 24 -28.96 -6.04 -10.60
N ALA A 25 -28.53 -4.97 -11.25
CA ALA A 25 -27.96 -3.81 -10.55
C ALA A 25 -29.04 -2.96 -9.84
N ALA A 26 -30.26 -2.91 -10.40
CA ALA A 26 -31.37 -2.16 -9.83
C ALA A 26 -32.04 -2.85 -8.61
N ALA A 27 -31.88 -4.17 -8.46
CA ALA A 27 -32.52 -4.92 -7.38
C ALA A 27 -31.76 -4.86 -6.04
N VAL A 28 -30.50 -4.42 -6.04
CA VAL A 28 -29.66 -4.33 -4.82
C VAL A 28 -29.66 -2.91 -4.22
N TYR A 29 -30.17 -1.91 -4.96
CA TYR A 29 -30.28 -0.53 -4.51
C TYR A 29 -31.61 0.10 -4.97
N PRO A 30 -32.65 0.15 -4.13
CA PRO A 30 -33.78 1.02 -4.40
C PRO A 30 -33.35 2.47 -4.12
N GLY A 31 -32.68 3.12 -5.08
CA GLY A 31 -32.37 4.55 -4.97
C GLY A 31 -31.28 5.16 -5.86
N SER A 32 -30.49 4.41 -6.64
CA SER A 32 -29.42 5.01 -7.46
C SER A 32 -29.62 4.74 -8.96
N GLY A 33 -29.57 5.81 -9.76
CA GLY A 33 -29.54 5.73 -11.22
C GLY A 33 -28.29 5.00 -11.74
N PRO A 34 -28.13 4.87 -13.08
CA PRO A 34 -27.01 4.14 -13.66
C PRO A 34 -25.67 4.69 -13.13
N PRO A 35 -24.71 3.82 -12.76
CA PRO A 35 -23.45 4.24 -12.17
C PRO A 35 -22.69 5.13 -13.17
N GLN A 36 -22.40 6.36 -12.73
CA GLN A 36 -21.58 7.31 -13.47
C GLN A 36 -20.16 6.71 -13.59
N ALA A 37 -19.64 6.62 -14.81
CA ALA A 37 -18.30 6.08 -15.05
C ALA A 37 -17.26 6.94 -14.31
N PHE A 38 -16.47 6.32 -13.44
CA PHE A 38 -15.30 6.95 -12.84
C PHE A 38 -14.29 7.33 -13.93
N SER A 39 -13.86 8.59 -13.99
CA SER A 39 -12.69 8.95 -14.79
C SER A 39 -11.44 8.53 -14.03
N LEU A 40 -10.71 7.55 -14.55
CA LEU A 40 -9.38 7.22 -14.07
C LEU A 40 -8.46 8.41 -14.37
N GLU A 41 -7.99 9.11 -13.33
CA GLU A 41 -7.00 10.17 -13.48
C GLU A 41 -5.60 9.55 -13.66
N GLU A 42 -4.89 9.97 -14.71
CA GLU A 42 -3.51 9.57 -14.98
C GLU A 42 -2.58 10.26 -13.98
N ARG A 43 -1.82 9.48 -13.18
CA ARG A 43 -0.95 10.02 -12.11
C ARG A 43 0.55 10.01 -12.42
N ALA A 44 0.93 9.46 -13.57
CA ALA A 44 2.29 9.40 -14.07
C ALA A 44 2.27 9.73 -15.57
N THR A 45 3.42 10.11 -16.16
CA THR A 45 3.49 10.52 -17.57
C THR A 45 4.57 9.73 -18.32
N PRO A 46 4.45 9.52 -19.65
CA PRO A 46 5.39 8.72 -20.43
C PRO A 46 6.71 9.48 -20.68
N GLN A 47 7.55 9.58 -19.66
CA GLN A 47 8.79 10.38 -19.65
C GLN A 47 10.07 9.55 -19.84
N ALA A 48 9.98 8.22 -19.83
CA ALA A 48 11.17 7.40 -20.08
C ALA A 48 11.65 7.58 -21.54
N PRO A 49 12.98 7.69 -21.75
CA PRO A 49 13.54 8.01 -23.06
C PRO A 49 13.36 6.91 -24.12
N ASP A 50 13.29 5.62 -23.73
CA ASP A 50 13.18 4.50 -24.66
C ASP A 50 12.34 3.33 -24.10
N GLY A 51 11.05 3.58 -23.90
CA GLY A 51 10.14 2.55 -23.35
C GLY A 51 10.62 2.08 -21.98
N TYR A 52 10.76 0.76 -21.81
CA TYR A 52 11.26 0.14 -20.57
C TYR A 52 12.80 0.18 -20.45
N ALA A 53 13.53 0.38 -21.54
CA ALA A 53 14.99 0.40 -21.51
C ALA A 53 15.48 1.74 -20.93
N PRO A 54 16.31 1.74 -19.87
CA PRO A 54 16.97 2.96 -19.44
C PRO A 54 17.91 3.45 -20.54
N ALA A 55 17.97 4.78 -20.75
CA ALA A 55 18.82 5.35 -21.78
C ALA A 55 19.54 6.62 -21.31
N ALA A 56 20.62 6.96 -22.00
CA ALA A 56 21.38 8.17 -21.75
C ALA A 56 20.56 9.41 -22.14
N VAL A 57 20.59 10.43 -21.28
CA VAL A 57 19.97 11.74 -21.48
C VAL A 57 20.96 12.85 -21.18
N ASP A 58 20.66 14.07 -21.62
CA ASP A 58 21.45 15.25 -21.29
C ASP A 58 21.42 15.51 -19.77
N CYS A 59 22.61 15.72 -19.18
CA CYS A 59 22.71 16.08 -17.77
C CYS A 59 22.29 17.55 -17.55
N PRO A 60 21.60 17.87 -16.45
CA PRO A 60 21.32 19.27 -16.07
C PRO A 60 22.62 20.05 -15.82
N SER A 61 22.56 21.38 -15.96
CA SER A 61 23.71 22.29 -15.79
C SER A 61 24.35 22.21 -14.39
N THR A 62 23.53 21.95 -13.37
CA THR A 62 23.99 21.50 -12.05
C THR A 62 23.85 19.99 -11.99
N ARG A 63 24.97 19.26 -11.95
CA ARG A 63 24.92 17.80 -11.96
C ARG A 63 24.27 17.26 -10.68
N PRO A 64 23.52 16.13 -10.77
CA PRO A 64 22.85 15.56 -9.61
C PRO A 64 23.83 15.14 -8.50
N GLU A 65 23.53 15.48 -7.25
CA GLU A 65 24.28 15.09 -6.05
C GLU A 65 23.31 14.61 -4.95
N ILE A 66 23.79 13.77 -4.03
CA ILE A 66 23.03 13.29 -2.87
C ILE A 66 22.79 14.44 -1.86
N ARG A 67 21.56 14.62 -1.38
CA ARG A 67 21.19 15.60 -0.33
C ARG A 67 21.16 14.95 1.06
N VAL A 68 21.48 15.72 2.10
CA VAL A 68 21.32 15.32 3.52
C VAL A 68 19.83 15.28 3.91
N GLY A 69 19.34 14.14 4.39
CA GLY A 69 17.91 13.82 4.59
C GLY A 69 17.24 14.36 5.86
N SER A 70 17.88 15.26 6.61
CA SER A 70 17.33 15.85 7.85
C SER A 70 16.38 17.03 7.62
N SER A 71 16.05 17.32 6.36
CA SER A 71 15.07 18.35 5.98
C SER A 71 14.05 17.87 4.93
N LEU A 72 12.81 18.37 4.91
CA LEU A 72 11.92 18.23 3.74
C LEU A 72 12.60 18.83 2.50
N SER A 73 12.35 18.25 1.32
CA SER A 73 12.92 18.73 0.06
C SER A 73 12.45 20.17 -0.23
N PRO A 74 13.26 21.00 -0.92
CA PRO A 74 12.82 22.33 -1.37
C PRO A 74 11.50 22.29 -2.15
N GLN A 75 11.30 21.24 -2.95
CA GLN A 75 10.12 21.02 -3.77
C GLN A 75 8.89 20.72 -2.92
N GLU A 76 9.00 19.86 -1.90
CA GLU A 76 7.88 19.59 -0.98
C GLU A 76 7.51 20.83 -0.17
N LYS A 77 8.52 21.61 0.27
CA LYS A 77 8.30 22.89 0.95
C LYS A 77 7.55 23.90 0.08
N GLU A 78 7.83 23.91 -1.23
CA GLU A 78 7.15 24.79 -2.21
C GLU A 78 5.74 24.29 -2.59
N TRP A 79 5.54 22.99 -2.54
CA TRP A 79 4.30 22.31 -2.90
C TRP A 79 3.21 22.41 -1.84
N LEU A 80 3.57 22.26 -0.57
CA LEU A 80 2.63 22.21 0.56
C LEU A 80 1.64 23.39 0.63
N PRO A 81 2.05 24.66 0.45
CA PRO A 81 1.12 25.78 0.47
C PRO A 81 0.08 25.74 -0.66
N ARG A 82 0.44 25.18 -1.82
CA ARG A 82 -0.46 25.04 -2.97
C ARG A 82 -1.56 24.02 -2.66
N ARG A 83 -1.21 22.85 -2.10
CA ARG A 83 -2.24 21.85 -1.71
C ARG A 83 -3.16 22.40 -0.64
N ARG A 84 -2.56 23.01 0.39
CA ARG A 84 -3.33 23.56 1.50
C ARG A 84 -4.32 24.64 1.05
N THR A 85 -4.12 25.26 -0.11
CA THR A 85 -5.09 26.16 -0.73
C THR A 85 -6.22 25.40 -1.42
N GLU A 86 -5.88 24.38 -2.22
CA GLU A 86 -6.85 23.55 -2.96
C GLU A 86 -7.78 22.77 -2.02
N THR A 87 -7.29 22.28 -0.88
CA THR A 87 -8.15 21.54 0.07
C THR A 87 -9.21 22.39 0.75
N ILE A 88 -9.06 23.73 0.78
CA ILE A 88 -9.93 24.62 1.57
C ILE A 88 -11.39 24.44 1.18
N SER A 89 -11.68 24.46 -0.12
CA SER A 89 -13.05 24.36 -0.62
C SER A 89 -13.68 23.00 -0.28
N HIS A 90 -12.91 21.93 -0.43
CA HIS A 90 -13.35 20.57 -0.15
C HIS A 90 -13.56 20.32 1.35
N ILE A 91 -12.66 20.83 2.19
CA ILE A 91 -12.77 20.75 3.66
C ILE A 91 -14.00 21.52 4.13
N ARG A 92 -14.24 22.73 3.60
CA ARG A 92 -15.42 23.54 3.91
C ARG A 92 -16.71 22.83 3.52
N ASP A 93 -16.82 22.36 2.28
CA ASP A 93 -17.99 21.61 1.79
C ASP A 93 -18.21 20.33 2.63
N PHE A 94 -17.15 19.58 2.91
CA PHE A 94 -17.22 18.37 3.72
C PHE A 94 -17.73 18.66 5.14
N LEU A 95 -17.20 19.67 5.81
CA LEU A 95 -17.58 20.04 7.18
C LEU A 95 -18.97 20.64 7.26
N GLN A 96 -19.34 21.47 6.29
CA GLN A 96 -20.68 22.05 6.21
C GLN A 96 -21.74 20.98 5.97
N ARG A 97 -21.48 20.04 5.05
CA ARG A 97 -22.39 18.93 4.75
C ARG A 97 -22.55 17.96 5.93
N ASN A 98 -21.44 17.61 6.59
CA ASN A 98 -21.48 16.68 7.72
C ASN A 98 -21.92 17.34 9.04
N ALA A 99 -22.01 18.68 9.06
CA ALA A 99 -22.59 19.53 10.11
C ALA A 99 -22.26 19.10 11.53
N ILE A 100 -21.33 19.80 12.17
CA ILE A 100 -21.00 19.56 13.59
C ILE A 100 -22.01 20.35 14.45
N PRO A 101 -22.91 19.69 15.22
CA PRO A 101 -23.92 20.40 15.99
C PRO A 101 -23.28 21.39 16.97
N GLY A 102 -23.73 22.65 16.93
CA GLY A 102 -23.21 23.72 17.79
C GLY A 102 -21.86 24.33 17.34
N PHE A 103 -21.32 23.91 16.19
CA PHE A 103 -20.08 24.47 15.64
C PHE A 103 -20.29 25.03 14.24
N ASP A 104 -19.97 26.30 14.09
CA ASP A 104 -20.02 27.00 12.80
C ASP A 104 -18.67 26.84 12.09
N SER A 105 -18.55 25.75 11.30
CA SER A 105 -17.33 25.46 10.54
C SER A 105 -17.02 26.51 9.48
N GLU A 106 -18.05 27.16 8.93
CA GLU A 106 -17.91 28.19 7.91
C GLU A 106 -17.31 29.47 8.49
N LYS A 107 -17.75 29.85 9.69
CA LYS A 107 -17.16 30.95 10.47
C LYS A 107 -15.76 30.60 10.97
N TYR A 108 -15.54 29.38 11.45
CA TYR A 108 -14.23 28.95 11.94
C TYR A 108 -13.16 28.98 10.84
N LEU A 109 -13.52 28.56 9.62
CA LEU A 109 -12.62 28.60 8.46
C LEU A 109 -12.70 29.92 7.69
N SER A 110 -13.43 30.93 8.18
CA SER A 110 -13.53 32.23 7.51
C SER A 110 -12.17 32.91 7.46
N GLY A 111 -11.67 33.17 6.24
CA GLY A 111 -10.32 33.72 6.04
C GLY A 111 -9.17 32.71 6.15
N ALA A 112 -9.45 31.40 6.15
CA ALA A 112 -8.40 30.39 6.07
C ALA A 112 -7.58 30.53 4.77
N THR A 113 -6.27 30.46 4.90
CA THR A 113 -5.28 30.50 3.82
C THR A 113 -4.37 29.28 3.91
N ALA A 114 -3.54 29.02 2.90
CA ALA A 114 -2.55 27.95 2.90
C ALA A 114 -1.78 27.79 4.22
N ASN A 115 -1.40 28.88 4.87
CA ASN A 115 -0.57 28.87 6.09
C ASN A 115 -1.40 28.90 7.37
N SER A 116 -2.73 28.96 7.27
CA SER A 116 -3.61 29.01 8.43
C SER A 116 -3.52 27.70 9.20
N THR A 117 -3.19 27.80 10.48
CA THR A 117 -3.18 26.68 11.43
C THR A 117 -4.56 26.04 11.60
N ALA A 118 -5.63 26.77 11.27
CA ALA A 118 -7.00 26.27 11.28
C ALA A 118 -7.29 25.19 10.21
N LEU A 119 -6.46 25.06 9.16
CA LEU A 119 -6.64 24.04 8.13
C LEU A 119 -5.93 22.72 8.50
N PRO A 120 -6.66 21.59 8.54
CA PRO A 120 -6.08 20.29 8.81
C PRO A 120 -5.24 19.78 7.62
N ASN A 121 -4.16 19.04 7.93
CA ASN A 121 -3.50 18.16 6.96
C ASN A 121 -4.03 16.74 7.16
N ILE A 122 -4.47 16.09 6.09
CA ILE A 122 -5.16 14.79 6.18
C ILE A 122 -4.35 13.74 5.41
N GLY A 123 -4.18 12.53 5.97
CA GLY A 123 -3.48 11.43 5.31
C GLY A 123 -4.36 10.18 5.20
N ILE A 124 -4.19 9.41 4.13
CA ILE A 124 -4.83 8.12 3.86
C ILE A 124 -3.70 7.08 3.72
N ALA A 125 -3.92 5.83 4.16
CA ALA A 125 -2.93 4.76 3.97
C ALA A 125 -3.64 3.43 3.72
N VAL A 126 -3.12 2.63 2.80
CA VAL A 126 -3.69 1.35 2.38
C VAL A 126 -2.65 0.24 2.54
N SER A 127 -3.03 -0.85 3.23
CA SER A 127 -2.11 -1.91 3.65
C SER A 127 -1.61 -2.81 2.52
N GLY A 128 -0.70 -3.73 2.84
CA GLY A 128 -0.33 -4.86 1.99
C GLY A 128 -1.28 -6.03 2.14
N GLY A 129 -1.13 -7.05 1.29
CA GLY A 129 -2.00 -8.25 1.30
C GLY A 129 -2.53 -8.68 -0.07
N GLY A 130 -1.85 -8.29 -1.14
CA GLY A 130 -2.26 -8.56 -2.50
C GLY A 130 -3.69 -8.09 -2.83
N TYR A 131 -4.46 -8.88 -3.57
CA TYR A 131 -5.79 -8.46 -4.05
C TYR A 131 -6.69 -8.06 -2.87
N ARG A 132 -6.56 -8.71 -1.70
CA ARG A 132 -7.31 -8.33 -0.50
C ARG A 132 -7.18 -6.86 -0.15
N ALA A 133 -5.95 -6.36 -0.07
CA ALA A 133 -5.71 -5.00 0.37
C ALA A 133 -6.01 -3.99 -0.75
N MET A 134 -5.74 -4.37 -2.00
CA MET A 134 -6.14 -3.60 -3.19
C MET A 134 -7.64 -3.31 -3.18
N LEU A 135 -8.43 -4.35 -2.99
CA LEU A 135 -9.88 -4.32 -3.15
C LEU A 135 -10.52 -3.61 -1.95
N ASN A 136 -10.10 -3.96 -0.72
CA ASN A 136 -10.53 -3.24 0.49
C ASN A 136 -10.23 -1.74 0.40
N GLY A 137 -9.03 -1.40 -0.06
CA GLY A 137 -8.62 -0.02 -0.28
C GLY A 137 -9.45 0.68 -1.37
N ALA A 138 -9.81 -0.01 -2.46
CA ALA A 138 -10.65 0.55 -3.52
C ALA A 138 -12.01 1.00 -3.02
N GLY A 139 -12.60 0.24 -2.10
CA GLY A 139 -13.86 0.59 -1.45
C GLY A 139 -13.74 1.83 -0.60
N ALA A 140 -12.70 1.88 0.24
CA ALA A 140 -12.44 3.02 1.10
C ALA A 140 -12.17 4.29 0.29
N VAL A 141 -11.34 4.22 -0.76
CA VAL A 141 -11.08 5.38 -1.63
C VAL A 141 -12.34 5.81 -2.38
N SER A 142 -13.16 4.87 -2.86
CA SER A 142 -14.47 5.17 -3.45
C SER A 142 -15.42 5.86 -2.46
N ALA A 143 -15.37 5.52 -1.16
CA ALA A 143 -16.09 6.22 -0.09
C ALA A 143 -15.76 7.70 0.01
N PHE A 144 -14.45 7.95 -0.06
CA PHE A 144 -13.85 9.24 0.25
C PHE A 144 -13.95 10.18 -0.95
N ASP A 145 -14.08 9.63 -2.15
CA ASP A 145 -14.16 10.39 -3.39
C ASP A 145 -15.57 11.00 -3.58
N SER A 146 -15.66 12.33 -3.61
CA SER A 146 -16.92 13.03 -3.89
C SER A 146 -17.50 12.77 -5.29
N ARG A 147 -16.69 12.21 -6.20
CA ARG A 147 -17.11 11.83 -7.55
C ARG A 147 -17.84 10.49 -7.59
N SER A 148 -17.72 9.67 -6.54
CA SER A 148 -18.43 8.41 -6.43
C SER A 148 -19.93 8.64 -6.27
N PRO A 149 -20.79 7.98 -7.07
CA PRO A 149 -22.24 8.11 -6.92
C PRO A 149 -22.71 7.83 -5.49
N GLY A 150 -23.40 8.81 -4.88
CA GLY A 150 -23.97 8.69 -3.54
C GLY A 150 -23.02 9.01 -2.39
N SER A 151 -21.70 9.19 -2.61
CA SER A 151 -20.72 9.44 -1.54
C SER A 151 -20.88 10.78 -0.85
N THR A 152 -21.61 11.72 -1.43
CA THR A 152 -21.95 13.02 -0.83
C THR A 152 -23.38 13.07 -0.28
N SER A 153 -24.10 11.95 -0.23
CA SER A 153 -25.42 11.90 0.43
C SER A 153 -25.28 12.03 1.94
N LYS A 154 -26.35 12.48 2.62
CA LYS A 154 -26.38 12.63 4.08
C LYS A 154 -25.86 11.37 4.79
N GLY A 155 -24.81 11.51 5.60
CA GLY A 155 -24.17 10.42 6.34
C GLY A 155 -22.95 9.78 5.67
N ASN A 156 -22.58 10.21 4.45
CA ASN A 156 -21.38 9.73 3.74
C ASN A 156 -20.23 10.76 3.76
N ILE A 157 -19.04 10.30 3.40
CA ILE A 157 -17.77 11.01 3.57
C ILE A 157 -17.05 11.31 2.24
N GLY A 158 -17.79 11.36 1.14
CA GLY A 158 -17.30 11.87 -0.14
C GLY A 158 -16.79 13.30 0.04
N GLY A 159 -15.66 13.61 -0.58
CA GLY A 159 -14.92 14.86 -0.39
C GLY A 159 -13.74 14.73 0.58
N LEU A 160 -13.66 13.62 1.34
CA LEU A 160 -12.50 13.34 2.20
C LEU A 160 -11.23 13.08 1.38
N LEU A 161 -11.34 12.40 0.24
CA LEU A 161 -10.21 12.18 -0.67
C LEU A 161 -9.72 13.53 -1.24
N GLN A 162 -10.64 14.37 -1.66
CA GLN A 162 -10.33 15.71 -2.17
C GLN A 162 -9.76 16.63 -1.07
N SER A 163 -10.08 16.36 0.20
CA SER A 163 -9.55 17.07 1.37
C SER A 163 -8.20 16.53 1.86
N ALA A 164 -7.75 15.36 1.38
CA ALA A 164 -6.54 14.70 1.84
C ALA A 164 -5.24 15.34 1.30
N THR A 165 -4.26 15.54 2.17
CA THR A 165 -2.90 15.95 1.85
C THR A 165 -2.00 14.78 1.48
N TYR A 166 -2.24 13.55 1.99
CA TYR A 166 -1.42 12.33 1.80
C TYR A 166 -2.24 11.04 1.59
N ILE A 167 -1.71 10.06 0.84
CA ILE A 167 -2.23 8.72 0.49
C ILE A 167 -1.02 7.84 0.26
N SER A 168 -0.93 6.73 0.99
CA SER A 168 0.12 5.72 0.82
C SER A 168 -0.50 4.35 0.60
N GLY A 169 0.24 3.45 -0.04
CA GLY A 169 -0.19 2.08 -0.31
C GLY A 169 1.04 1.16 -0.37
N LEU A 170 1.03 0.02 0.32
CA LEU A 170 2.10 -0.99 0.20
C LEU A 170 1.55 -2.31 -0.36
N SER A 171 2.38 -3.14 -1.01
CA SER A 171 1.97 -4.45 -1.55
C SER A 171 0.60 -4.36 -2.25
N GLY A 172 -0.42 -5.10 -1.80
CA GLY A 172 -1.80 -5.01 -2.31
C GLY A 172 -2.43 -3.62 -2.33
N GLY A 173 -2.16 -2.75 -1.35
CA GLY A 173 -2.59 -1.35 -1.35
C GLY A 173 -1.83 -0.49 -2.36
N GLY A 174 -0.62 -0.89 -2.73
CA GLY A 174 0.10 -0.35 -3.90
C GLY A 174 -0.53 -0.75 -5.22
N TRP A 175 -1.29 -1.85 -5.27
CA TRP A 175 -2.07 -2.27 -6.43
C TRP A 175 -3.35 -1.43 -6.63
N LEU A 176 -3.78 -0.68 -5.62
CA LEU A 176 -5.00 0.11 -5.71
C LEU A 176 -4.86 1.32 -6.65
N VAL A 177 -3.65 1.84 -6.80
CA VAL A 177 -3.40 3.12 -7.48
C VAL A 177 -3.37 3.00 -9.02
N GLY A 178 -4.02 1.98 -9.61
CA GLY A 178 -3.76 1.56 -11.00
C GLY A 178 -4.80 0.68 -11.77
N PRO A 179 -4.88 0.74 -13.13
CA PRO A 179 -5.79 -0.11 -13.98
C PRO A 179 -5.19 -0.87 -15.23
N LYS A 180 -6.02 -1.46 -16.15
CA LYS A 180 -5.93 -2.84 -16.76
C LYS A 180 -5.80 -3.03 -18.33
N GLY A 181 -5.16 -4.14 -18.85
CA GLY A 181 -5.29 -4.75 -20.24
C GLY A 181 -4.50 -6.08 -20.54
N PHE A 182 -4.91 -7.01 -21.47
CA PHE A 182 -4.51 -8.47 -21.40
C PHE A 182 -4.13 -9.37 -22.66
N LYS A 183 -4.01 -8.97 -23.95
CA LYS A 183 -3.76 -9.99 -25.05
C LYS A 183 -2.38 -10.03 -25.74
N ASP A 184 -1.64 -8.95 -25.79
CA ASP A 184 -0.19 -8.96 -26.16
C ASP A 184 0.73 -9.13 -24.93
N TYR A 185 0.10 -9.34 -23.77
CA TYR A 185 0.64 -9.25 -22.43
C TYR A 185 1.98 -9.95 -22.21
N TYR A 186 2.05 -11.29 -22.38
CA TYR A 186 3.26 -12.03 -22.05
C TYR A 186 4.41 -11.71 -23.00
N LYS A 187 4.15 -11.60 -24.31
CA LYS A 187 5.19 -11.27 -25.30
C LYS A 187 5.77 -9.88 -25.02
N THR A 188 4.93 -8.89 -24.75
CA THR A 188 5.37 -7.54 -24.39
C THR A 188 6.22 -7.54 -23.12
N VAL A 189 5.82 -8.26 -22.07
CA VAL A 189 6.58 -8.36 -20.82
C VAL A 189 8.00 -8.91 -21.05
N PHE A 190 8.14 -9.98 -21.83
CA PHE A 190 9.46 -10.57 -22.12
C PHE A 190 10.29 -9.68 -23.05
N ASP A 191 9.72 -9.20 -24.16
CA ASP A 191 10.42 -8.34 -25.12
C ASP A 191 10.92 -7.04 -24.45
N GLU A 192 10.17 -6.46 -23.51
CA GLU A 192 10.58 -5.26 -22.77
C GLU A 192 11.73 -5.52 -21.80
N ALA A 193 11.70 -6.64 -21.07
CA ALA A 193 12.81 -7.03 -20.20
C ALA A 193 14.09 -7.35 -21.01
N ASP A 194 13.96 -7.93 -22.21
CA ASP A 194 15.07 -8.14 -23.14
C ASP A 194 15.65 -6.80 -23.62
N LYS A 195 14.82 -5.80 -23.94
CA LYS A 195 15.31 -4.46 -24.31
C LYS A 195 16.16 -3.80 -23.23
N LYS A 196 15.79 -3.96 -21.94
CA LYS A 196 16.62 -3.48 -20.81
C LYS A 196 17.97 -4.19 -20.78
N HIS A 197 17.99 -5.49 -21.02
CA HIS A 197 19.21 -6.29 -21.11
C HIS A 197 20.10 -5.85 -22.28
N ASP A 198 19.52 -5.68 -23.46
CA ASP A 198 20.20 -5.23 -24.68
C ASP A 198 20.77 -3.80 -24.53
N ALA A 199 20.14 -2.96 -23.70
CA ALA A 199 20.64 -1.64 -23.31
C ALA A 199 21.82 -1.68 -22.31
N GLY A 200 22.25 -2.87 -21.86
CA GLY A 200 23.40 -3.08 -21.00
C GLY A 200 23.09 -3.06 -19.50
N PHE A 201 21.81 -3.17 -19.11
CA PHE A 201 21.39 -3.24 -17.71
C PHE A 201 21.01 -4.66 -17.31
N ASN A 202 21.19 -4.98 -16.03
CA ASN A 202 20.77 -6.27 -15.50
C ASN A 202 19.24 -6.37 -15.50
N ARG A 203 18.75 -7.59 -15.73
CA ARG A 203 17.35 -7.95 -15.55
C ARG A 203 17.24 -8.95 -14.40
N SER A 204 16.22 -8.83 -13.58
CA SER A 204 15.90 -9.81 -12.55
C SER A 204 14.44 -10.27 -12.64
N ILE A 205 14.03 -11.22 -11.80
CA ILE A 205 12.62 -11.64 -11.77
C ILE A 205 11.67 -10.47 -11.47
N THR A 206 12.15 -9.46 -10.73
CA THR A 206 11.39 -8.25 -10.41
C THR A 206 11.02 -7.45 -11.65
N ASP A 207 11.84 -7.46 -12.71
CA ASP A 207 11.48 -6.82 -13.98
C ASP A 207 10.20 -7.41 -14.55
N TYR A 208 10.16 -8.74 -14.75
CA TYR A 208 8.98 -9.41 -15.27
C TYR A 208 7.76 -9.23 -14.37
N TRP A 209 7.94 -9.33 -13.05
CA TRP A 209 6.88 -9.09 -12.09
C TRP A 209 6.33 -7.66 -12.12
N GLY A 210 7.21 -6.68 -12.09
CA GLY A 210 6.85 -5.26 -12.14
C GLY A 210 6.10 -4.91 -13.42
N ARG A 211 6.51 -5.48 -14.56
CA ARG A 211 5.76 -5.36 -15.81
C ARG A 211 4.39 -6.04 -15.71
N MET A 212 4.33 -7.29 -15.28
CA MET A 212 3.07 -8.02 -15.09
C MET A 212 2.07 -7.27 -14.19
N LEU A 213 2.57 -6.71 -13.08
CA LEU A 213 1.80 -5.82 -12.21
C LEU A 213 1.33 -4.57 -12.95
N SER A 214 2.21 -3.90 -13.70
CA SER A 214 1.86 -2.64 -14.39
C SER A 214 0.70 -2.78 -15.37
N PHE A 215 0.52 -3.93 -16.01
CA PHE A 215 -0.66 -4.17 -16.87
C PHE A 215 -1.99 -4.21 -16.11
N GLN A 216 -1.95 -4.42 -14.80
CA GLN A 216 -3.13 -4.32 -13.93
C GLN A 216 -3.22 -2.96 -13.25
N LEU A 217 -2.09 -2.24 -13.15
CA LEU A 217 -1.86 -1.10 -12.26
C LEU A 217 -1.52 0.22 -12.95
N VAL A 218 -1.43 0.25 -14.27
CA VAL A 218 -1.04 1.46 -15.00
C VAL A 218 -1.94 1.57 -16.21
N ASN A 219 -2.72 2.67 -16.29
CA ASN A 219 -3.75 2.88 -17.31
C ASN A 219 -3.17 3.31 -18.65
N ALA A 220 -2.07 2.70 -19.06
CA ALA A 220 -1.36 3.08 -20.26
C ALA A 220 -1.23 1.86 -21.17
N GLU A 221 -1.07 2.13 -22.46
CA GLU A 221 -0.76 1.10 -23.43
C GLU A 221 0.43 0.26 -22.97
N GLY A 222 0.32 -1.07 -23.08
CA GLY A 222 1.34 -2.00 -22.62
C GLY A 222 1.64 -1.95 -21.12
N GLY A 223 0.77 -1.39 -20.26
CA GLY A 223 1.08 -1.19 -18.85
C GLY A 223 2.17 -0.13 -18.61
N GLY A 224 2.26 0.88 -19.49
CA GLY A 224 3.10 2.06 -19.30
C GLY A 224 4.61 1.78 -19.19
N PRO A 225 5.23 1.18 -20.22
CA PRO A 225 6.69 0.96 -20.22
C PRO A 225 7.48 2.27 -20.08
N SER A 226 6.95 3.39 -20.61
CA SER A 226 7.58 4.70 -20.50
C SER A 226 7.21 5.49 -19.24
N TYR A 227 6.38 4.94 -18.35
CA TYR A 227 5.91 5.64 -17.15
C TYR A 227 6.88 5.38 -16.02
N THR A 228 7.44 6.44 -15.45
CA THR A 228 8.40 6.35 -14.35
C THR A 228 7.78 6.82 -13.04
N PHE A 229 8.25 6.31 -11.91
CA PHE A 229 7.81 6.78 -10.61
C PHE A 229 8.23 8.25 -10.39
N SER A 230 9.37 8.67 -10.94
CA SER A 230 9.76 10.09 -10.95
C SER A 230 8.86 10.99 -11.78
N SER A 231 8.19 10.45 -12.81
CA SER A 231 7.25 11.23 -13.63
C SER A 231 5.97 11.64 -12.88
N ILE A 232 5.70 11.06 -11.71
CA ILE A 232 4.64 11.53 -10.81
C ILE A 232 4.89 13.00 -10.46
N ALA A 233 6.16 13.42 -10.31
CA ALA A 233 6.51 14.82 -10.08
C ALA A 233 6.05 15.78 -11.20
N ASN A 234 5.83 15.25 -12.40
CA ASN A 234 5.37 15.98 -13.58
C ASN A 234 3.86 15.89 -13.81
N ASP A 235 3.15 15.03 -13.07
CA ASP A 235 1.69 14.99 -13.13
C ASP A 235 1.11 16.34 -12.71
N SER A 236 0.06 16.79 -13.40
CA SER A 236 -0.53 18.11 -13.20
C SER A 236 -1.22 18.24 -11.84
N ASP A 237 -1.89 17.18 -11.38
CA ASP A 237 -2.57 17.19 -10.09
C ASP A 237 -1.57 17.02 -8.95
N PHE A 238 -0.59 16.13 -9.10
CA PHE A 238 0.51 16.03 -8.15
C PHE A 238 1.30 17.33 -8.09
N SER A 239 1.75 17.92 -9.20
CA SER A 239 2.51 19.19 -9.17
C SER A 239 1.71 20.39 -8.69
N ALA A 240 0.38 20.42 -8.94
CA ALA A 240 -0.57 21.37 -8.36
C ALA A 240 -0.99 21.01 -6.92
N ALA A 241 -0.40 19.95 -6.40
CA ALA A 241 -0.50 19.53 -5.04
C ALA A 241 -1.79 18.85 -4.62
N LYS A 242 -2.68 18.58 -5.57
CA LYS A 242 -3.98 17.94 -5.36
C LYS A 242 -3.92 16.47 -4.99
N ALA A 243 -2.76 15.84 -5.16
CA ALA A 243 -2.53 14.46 -4.76
C ALA A 243 -1.47 14.38 -3.66
N PRO A 244 -1.71 13.64 -2.57
CA PRO A 244 -0.66 13.04 -1.76
C PRO A 244 0.75 12.83 -2.31
N LEU A 245 1.77 12.99 -1.46
CA LEU A 245 3.10 12.40 -1.67
C LEU A 245 3.05 10.87 -1.52
N PRO A 246 3.25 10.09 -2.59
CA PRO A 246 3.33 8.64 -2.47
C PRO A 246 4.70 8.21 -1.95
N PHE A 247 4.70 7.23 -1.05
CA PHE A 247 5.89 6.49 -0.64
C PHE A 247 5.70 5.01 -0.95
N LEU A 248 6.72 4.39 -1.52
CA LEU A 248 6.89 2.93 -1.53
C LEU A 248 8.15 2.59 -0.73
N VAL A 249 8.17 1.43 -0.09
CA VAL A 249 9.31 0.99 0.73
C VAL A 249 9.85 -0.36 0.26
N ALA A 250 11.14 -0.57 0.45
CA ALA A 250 11.83 -1.83 0.16
C ALA A 250 12.97 -2.04 1.14
N ASP A 251 13.26 -3.29 1.47
CA ASP A 251 14.38 -3.60 2.36
C ASP A 251 15.66 -3.82 1.57
N SER A 252 16.79 -3.43 2.15
CA SER A 252 18.09 -3.76 1.59
C SER A 252 18.44 -5.21 1.86
N ARG A 253 18.96 -5.92 0.85
CA ARG A 253 19.57 -7.24 1.04
C ARG A 253 20.92 -7.22 0.34
N ALA A 254 22.02 -7.35 1.07
CA ALA A 254 23.33 -7.25 0.44
C ALA A 254 23.59 -8.47 -0.48
N PRO A 255 24.41 -8.32 -1.55
CA PRO A 255 24.78 -9.45 -2.39
C PRO A 255 25.37 -10.61 -1.57
N GLY A 256 24.93 -11.84 -1.84
CA GLY A 256 25.30 -13.05 -1.11
C GLY A 256 24.55 -13.31 0.21
N GLU A 257 23.77 -12.36 0.72
CA GLU A 257 22.91 -12.58 1.88
C GLU A 257 21.61 -13.29 1.48
N LYS A 258 21.03 -14.09 2.38
CA LYS A 258 19.78 -14.83 2.12
C LYS A 258 18.52 -14.14 2.63
N ASN A 259 18.66 -13.32 3.69
CA ASN A 259 17.55 -12.64 4.36
C ASN A 259 17.96 -11.19 4.66
N THR A 260 16.99 -10.28 4.68
CA THR A 260 17.12 -8.97 5.31
C THR A 260 16.89 -9.06 6.83
N THR A 261 17.38 -8.09 7.58
CA THR A 261 17.19 -7.96 9.03
C THR A 261 16.63 -6.59 9.39
N ILE A 262 16.06 -6.46 10.60
CA ILE A 262 15.47 -5.21 11.10
C ILE A 262 16.46 -4.04 11.24
N ASP A 263 17.77 -4.35 11.26
CA ASP A 263 18.86 -3.37 11.35
C ASP A 263 19.40 -2.95 9.97
N ASP A 264 18.94 -3.59 8.89
CA ASP A 264 19.26 -3.20 7.53
C ASP A 264 18.49 -1.92 7.13
N ALA A 265 19.00 -1.24 6.10
CA ALA A 265 18.41 0.02 5.67
C ALA A 265 17.06 -0.24 4.99
N LEU A 266 16.02 0.45 5.46
CA LEU A 266 14.72 0.49 4.81
C LEU A 266 14.72 1.64 3.81
N PHE A 267 14.62 1.31 2.53
CA PHE A 267 14.62 2.27 1.43
C PHE A 267 13.22 2.83 1.19
N GLU A 268 13.16 4.12 0.91
CA GLU A 268 11.98 4.86 0.50
C GLU A 268 12.12 5.28 -0.97
N PHE A 269 11.06 5.07 -1.74
CA PHE A 269 10.84 5.67 -3.05
C PHE A 269 9.80 6.77 -2.91
N ASN A 270 10.15 7.99 -3.32
CA ASN A 270 9.19 9.05 -3.58
C ASN A 270 9.41 9.59 -5.02
N PRO A 271 8.53 10.44 -5.58
CA PRO A 271 8.66 10.93 -6.96
C PRO A 271 9.96 11.68 -7.30
N TRP A 272 10.80 12.00 -6.31
CA TRP A 272 12.04 12.73 -6.53
C TRP A 272 13.27 11.91 -6.23
N GLU A 273 13.22 11.01 -5.25
CA GLU A 273 14.41 10.36 -4.72
C GLU A 273 14.17 8.91 -4.25
N LEU A 274 15.24 8.12 -4.34
CA LEU A 274 15.39 6.81 -3.72
C LEU A 274 16.45 6.93 -2.63
N GLY A 275 16.18 6.41 -1.44
CA GLY A 275 17.18 6.39 -0.38
C GLY A 275 16.62 5.99 0.97
N SER A 276 17.33 6.31 2.04
CA SER A 276 16.89 6.01 3.39
C SER A 276 17.38 7.07 4.35
N THR A 277 16.53 7.38 5.34
CA THR A 277 16.89 8.18 6.51
C THR A 277 17.61 7.39 7.58
N ASP A 278 17.68 6.07 7.47
CA ASP A 278 18.37 5.23 8.44
C ASP A 278 19.86 5.60 8.54
N PRO A 279 20.46 5.67 9.74
CA PRO A 279 21.87 5.98 9.91
C PRO A 279 22.83 5.04 9.17
N SER A 280 22.38 3.82 8.86
CA SER A 280 23.13 2.83 8.08
C SER A 280 23.33 3.25 6.62
N LEU A 281 22.49 4.14 6.07
CA LEU A 281 22.65 4.68 4.71
C LEU A 281 22.74 6.20 4.71
N ASN A 282 21.73 6.87 5.31
CA ASN A 282 21.58 8.32 5.42
C ASN A 282 21.91 9.05 4.11
N GLY A 283 21.12 8.79 3.07
CA GLY A 283 21.35 9.36 1.75
C GLY A 283 20.23 9.05 0.77
N PHE A 284 19.99 10.00 -0.12
CA PHE A 284 18.97 9.95 -1.16
C PHE A 284 19.55 10.34 -2.52
N VAL A 285 19.39 9.47 -3.51
CA VAL A 285 19.77 9.71 -4.91
C VAL A 285 18.54 10.21 -5.70
N PRO A 286 18.71 11.17 -6.63
CA PRO A 286 17.62 11.59 -7.51
C PRO A 286 17.10 10.43 -8.36
N LEU A 287 15.84 10.06 -8.13
CA LEU A 287 15.23 8.85 -8.67
C LEU A 287 15.25 8.82 -10.19
N LYS A 288 14.99 9.97 -10.83
CA LYS A 288 15.06 10.12 -12.30
C LYS A 288 16.40 9.67 -12.89
N TYR A 289 17.50 9.81 -12.14
CA TYR A 289 18.85 9.50 -12.60
C TYR A 289 19.46 8.26 -11.95
N VAL A 290 18.66 7.47 -11.23
CA VAL A 290 19.12 6.36 -10.37
C VAL A 290 19.94 5.31 -11.10
N GLY A 291 19.70 5.09 -12.40
CA GLY A 291 20.48 4.17 -13.24
C GLY A 291 21.87 4.68 -13.66
N SER A 292 22.30 5.86 -13.21
CA SER A 292 23.59 6.45 -13.55
C SER A 292 24.72 5.93 -12.64
N LYS A 293 25.97 6.03 -13.09
CA LYS A 293 27.13 5.62 -12.30
C LYS A 293 27.57 6.72 -11.33
N PHE A 294 27.01 6.71 -10.12
CA PHE A 294 27.46 7.57 -9.02
C PHE A 294 28.73 6.99 -8.37
N ASN A 295 29.56 7.88 -7.83
CA ASN A 295 30.72 7.53 -7.02
C ASN A 295 30.92 8.56 -5.91
N ASN A 296 30.99 8.09 -4.65
CA ASN A 296 31.09 8.93 -3.45
C ASN A 296 29.99 10.02 -3.42
N GLY A 297 28.76 9.65 -3.81
CA GLY A 297 27.58 10.52 -3.77
C GLY A 297 27.46 11.56 -4.88
N LYS A 298 28.33 11.51 -5.90
CA LYS A 298 28.29 12.41 -7.06
C LYS A 298 28.30 11.63 -8.36
N LEU A 299 27.64 12.15 -9.40
CA LEU A 299 27.75 11.63 -10.75
C LEU A 299 28.99 12.26 -11.41
N PRO A 300 30.07 11.49 -11.70
CA PRO A 300 31.33 12.04 -12.23
C PRO A 300 31.17 12.70 -13.59
N ASP A 301 32.04 13.67 -13.91
CA ASP A 301 31.86 14.43 -15.14
C ASP A 301 31.96 13.59 -16.42
N SER A 302 32.76 12.53 -16.35
CA SER A 302 32.98 11.55 -17.41
C SER A 302 31.81 10.58 -17.64
N GLU A 303 30.85 10.51 -16.71
CA GLU A 303 29.74 9.57 -16.77
C GLU A 303 28.48 10.22 -17.32
N LYS A 304 27.63 9.40 -17.96
CA LYS A 304 26.36 9.86 -18.54
C LYS A 304 25.24 9.84 -17.50
N CYS A 305 24.29 10.76 -17.63
CA CYS A 305 23.02 10.68 -16.92
C CYS A 305 22.14 9.64 -17.61
N ILE A 306 21.60 8.69 -16.85
CA ILE A 306 20.70 7.64 -17.30
C ILE A 306 19.32 7.89 -16.72
N ALA A 307 18.28 7.90 -17.55
CA ALA A 307 16.89 8.02 -17.12
C ALA A 307 16.04 6.83 -17.58
N GLY A 308 14.86 6.64 -16.96
CA GLY A 308 13.92 5.57 -17.29
C GLY A 308 14.11 4.28 -16.48
N PHE A 309 15.16 4.20 -15.64
CA PHE A 309 15.41 3.04 -14.78
C PHE A 309 14.31 2.85 -13.73
N ASP A 310 13.74 3.96 -13.25
CA ASP A 310 12.68 4.01 -12.25
C ASP A 310 11.28 3.80 -12.83
N ASN A 311 11.13 2.88 -13.79
CA ASN A 311 9.81 2.50 -14.31
C ASN A 311 8.85 2.22 -13.14
N VAL A 312 7.64 2.79 -13.21
CA VAL A 312 6.66 2.73 -12.11
C VAL A 312 6.35 1.28 -11.71
N GLY A 313 6.31 0.38 -12.69
CA GLY A 313 6.17 -1.05 -12.52
C GLY A 313 7.31 -1.69 -11.79
N PHE A 314 8.55 -1.36 -12.16
CA PHE A 314 9.74 -1.89 -11.51
C PHE A 314 9.87 -1.42 -10.06
N VAL A 315 9.49 -0.17 -9.76
CA VAL A 315 9.43 0.34 -8.37
C VAL A 315 8.36 -0.41 -7.56
N MET A 316 7.14 -0.55 -8.08
CA MET A 316 6.08 -1.34 -7.43
C MET A 316 6.49 -2.81 -7.26
N GLY A 317 7.13 -3.37 -8.28
CA GLY A 317 7.66 -4.72 -8.28
C GLY A 317 8.71 -4.89 -7.19
N THR A 318 9.65 -3.95 -7.06
CA THR A 318 10.70 -3.95 -6.01
C THR A 318 10.07 -4.01 -4.62
N SER A 319 9.12 -3.12 -4.34
CA SER A 319 8.38 -3.06 -3.06
C SER A 319 7.52 -4.31 -2.78
N SER A 320 7.35 -5.19 -3.78
CA SER A 320 6.56 -6.43 -3.68
C SER A 320 7.31 -7.67 -4.17
N SER A 321 8.64 -7.66 -4.14
CA SER A 321 9.52 -8.71 -4.67
C SER A 321 9.67 -9.91 -3.72
N LEU A 322 8.57 -10.47 -3.24
CA LEU A 322 8.54 -11.61 -2.31
C LEU A 322 8.85 -12.98 -2.99
N PHE A 323 9.64 -12.95 -4.08
CA PHE A 323 9.86 -14.12 -4.95
C PHE A 323 10.69 -15.21 -4.29
N ASN A 324 11.64 -14.84 -3.44
CA ASN A 324 12.36 -15.76 -2.56
C ASN A 324 11.38 -16.70 -1.79
N GLN A 325 10.26 -16.18 -1.27
CA GLN A 325 9.24 -16.97 -0.57
C GLN A 325 8.30 -17.73 -1.53
N ILE A 326 7.97 -17.14 -2.69
CA ILE A 326 7.15 -17.79 -3.72
C ILE A 326 7.87 -19.02 -4.29
N ILE A 327 9.17 -18.93 -4.58
CA ILE A 327 10.00 -20.02 -5.11
C ILE A 327 10.06 -21.19 -4.13
N LEU A 328 10.25 -20.92 -2.84
CA LEU A 328 10.25 -21.95 -1.79
C LEU A 328 8.91 -22.70 -1.73
N ARG A 329 7.79 -22.01 -1.94
CA ARG A 329 6.44 -22.61 -1.94
C ARG A 329 6.06 -23.31 -3.24
N LEU A 330 6.57 -22.85 -4.39
CA LEU A 330 6.36 -23.51 -5.68
C LEU A 330 7.20 -24.80 -5.82
N LYS A 331 8.34 -24.88 -5.13
CA LYS A 331 9.16 -26.09 -5.02
C LYS A 331 8.58 -27.14 -4.07
N ASP A 332 7.59 -26.78 -3.24
CA ASP A 332 6.84 -27.74 -2.43
C ASP A 332 5.96 -28.62 -3.34
N SER A 333 5.81 -29.88 -2.96
CA SER A 333 4.98 -30.91 -3.60
C SER A 333 3.52 -30.51 -3.88
N ASN A 334 3.01 -29.46 -3.23
CA ASN A 334 1.68 -28.87 -3.43
C ASN A 334 1.66 -27.53 -4.20
N GLY A 335 2.80 -27.07 -4.73
CA GLY A 335 2.95 -25.74 -5.34
C GLY A 335 2.05 -25.47 -6.56
N SER A 336 1.65 -26.50 -7.30
CA SER A 336 0.75 -26.42 -8.45
C SER A 336 -0.66 -25.92 -8.11
N LYS A 337 -1.08 -25.99 -6.84
CA LYS A 337 -2.37 -25.50 -6.35
C LYS A 337 -2.51 -23.97 -6.43
N TYR A 338 -1.38 -23.24 -6.42
CA TYR A 338 -1.38 -21.77 -6.42
C TYR A 338 -1.31 -21.16 -7.83
N ILE A 339 -1.09 -21.99 -8.85
CA ILE A 339 -1.07 -21.56 -10.25
C ILE A 339 -2.49 -21.70 -10.80
N PRO A 340 -3.14 -20.61 -11.25
CA PRO A 340 -4.46 -20.69 -11.88
C PRO A 340 -4.46 -21.67 -13.06
N ALA A 341 -5.51 -22.47 -13.20
CA ALA A 341 -5.58 -23.53 -14.20
C ALA A 341 -5.55 -23.02 -15.66
N ASP A 342 -5.85 -21.74 -15.84
CA ASP A 342 -5.83 -20.99 -17.10
C ASP A 342 -4.46 -20.39 -17.45
N VAL A 343 -3.47 -20.45 -16.55
CA VAL A 343 -2.10 -20.05 -16.88
C VAL A 343 -1.50 -21.06 -17.86
N PRO A 344 -1.05 -20.64 -19.05
CA PRO A 344 -0.45 -21.55 -20.01
C PRO A 344 0.81 -22.22 -19.45
N LYS A 345 0.94 -23.54 -19.64
CA LYS A 345 2.07 -24.33 -19.12
C LYS A 345 3.44 -23.82 -19.59
N PHE A 346 3.51 -23.17 -20.75
CA PHE A 346 4.75 -22.57 -21.25
C PHE A 346 5.19 -21.36 -20.40
N VAL A 347 4.26 -20.56 -19.86
CA VAL A 347 4.57 -19.44 -18.96
C VAL A 347 5.15 -19.96 -17.65
N VAL A 348 4.54 -21.01 -17.08
CA VAL A 348 5.05 -21.69 -15.87
C VAL A 348 6.46 -22.25 -16.13
N LYS A 349 6.68 -22.88 -17.28
CA LYS A 349 7.98 -23.42 -17.67
C LYS A 349 9.04 -22.33 -17.84
N ILE A 350 8.73 -21.23 -18.53
CA ILE A 350 9.65 -20.08 -18.69
C ILE A 350 9.96 -19.44 -17.33
N ILE A 351 8.96 -19.24 -16.47
CA ILE A 351 9.17 -18.74 -15.10
C ILE A 351 10.09 -19.70 -14.32
N LEU A 352 9.86 -21.02 -14.38
CA LEU A 352 10.72 -22.01 -13.72
C LEU A 352 12.13 -22.08 -14.31
N GLU A 353 12.30 -21.94 -15.62
CA GLU A 353 13.60 -21.92 -16.29
C GLU A 353 14.38 -20.64 -15.94
N ILE A 354 13.72 -19.49 -15.93
CA ILE A 354 14.28 -18.22 -15.42
C ILE A 354 14.64 -18.37 -13.94
N LEU A 355 13.75 -18.89 -13.10
CA LEU A 355 14.00 -19.10 -11.67
C LEU A 355 15.14 -20.08 -11.38
N THR A 356 15.35 -21.07 -12.24
CA THR A 356 16.42 -22.06 -12.10
C THR A 356 17.75 -21.50 -12.62
N ALA A 357 17.73 -20.70 -13.69
CA ALA A 357 18.91 -20.01 -14.20
C ALA A 357 19.36 -18.84 -13.32
N LEU A 358 18.43 -18.18 -12.61
CA LEU A 358 18.68 -17.01 -11.75
C LEU A 358 18.95 -17.38 -10.28
N GLY A 359 18.57 -18.59 -9.83
CA GLY A 359 18.74 -19.04 -8.45
C GLY A 359 20.19 -19.29 -8.00
N ASP A 360 21.14 -19.34 -8.93
CA ASP A 360 22.57 -19.54 -8.64
C ASP A 360 23.37 -18.22 -8.57
N ALA A 361 22.74 -17.05 -8.79
CA ALA A 361 23.43 -15.75 -8.96
C ALA A 361 22.84 -14.53 -8.17
N ASP A 362 21.99 -14.76 -7.16
CA ASP A 362 21.26 -13.72 -6.41
C ASP A 362 20.31 -12.84 -7.27
N ASP A 363 19.80 -13.36 -8.39
CA ASP A 363 18.88 -12.63 -9.29
C ASP A 363 17.38 -12.90 -8.99
N ASP A 364 17.10 -13.43 -7.79
CA ASP A 364 15.74 -13.65 -7.25
C ASP A 364 15.11 -12.38 -6.64
N ILE A 365 15.83 -11.25 -6.68
CA ILE A 365 15.50 -9.98 -6.02
C ILE A 365 15.62 -8.79 -6.99
N ALA A 366 15.23 -7.58 -6.58
CA ALA A 366 15.27 -6.42 -7.46
C ALA A 366 16.70 -5.91 -7.66
N ASP A 367 17.20 -5.93 -8.90
CA ASP A 367 18.54 -5.45 -9.23
C ASP A 367 18.53 -3.98 -9.69
N TRP A 368 19.17 -3.12 -8.90
CA TRP A 368 19.32 -1.68 -9.12
C TRP A 368 20.76 -1.32 -9.55
N THR A 369 21.41 -2.16 -10.34
CA THR A 369 22.75 -1.92 -10.91
C THR A 369 22.71 -0.91 -12.06
N PRO A 370 23.61 0.10 -12.10
CA PRO A 370 24.74 0.33 -11.19
C PRO A 370 24.31 0.90 -9.85
N ASN A 371 24.98 0.50 -8.76
CA ASN A 371 24.69 0.97 -7.41
C ASN A 371 24.86 2.50 -7.28
N PRO A 372 23.77 3.27 -7.08
CA PRO A 372 23.86 4.72 -6.94
C PRO A 372 24.53 5.17 -5.63
N PHE A 373 24.66 4.28 -4.65
CA PHE A 373 25.30 4.56 -3.36
C PHE A 373 26.75 4.06 -3.29
N LYS A 374 27.36 3.70 -4.43
CA LYS A 374 28.76 3.29 -4.47
C LYS A 374 29.64 4.39 -3.90
N GLY A 375 30.39 4.04 -2.87
CA GLY A 375 31.27 4.91 -2.11
C GLY A 375 30.60 5.93 -1.18
N TRP A 376 29.27 5.93 -1.05
CA TRP A 376 28.56 6.80 -0.12
C TRP A 376 28.59 6.22 1.31
N ASN A 377 28.95 7.05 2.31
CA ASN A 377 28.95 6.67 3.73
C ASN A 377 29.65 5.33 4.04
N LYS A 378 30.81 5.07 3.44
CA LYS A 378 31.56 3.79 3.49
C LYS A 378 31.77 3.19 4.88
N ALA A 379 31.77 4.01 5.94
CA ALA A 379 31.96 3.53 7.31
C ALA A 379 30.75 2.76 7.85
N VAL A 380 29.55 3.01 7.34
CA VAL A 380 28.28 2.46 7.87
C VAL A 380 27.42 1.81 6.79
N ASN A 381 27.52 2.27 5.54
CA ASN A 381 26.73 1.77 4.43
C ASN A 381 27.32 0.47 3.87
N LYS A 382 26.65 -0.65 4.14
CA LYS A 382 27.02 -1.98 3.64
C LYS A 382 27.04 -2.06 2.11
N ALA A 383 26.21 -1.27 1.42
CA ALA A 383 26.18 -1.24 -0.03
C ALA A 383 27.34 -0.42 -0.64
N ALA A 384 28.08 0.37 0.13
CA ALA A 384 29.03 1.35 -0.42
C ALA A 384 30.21 0.76 -1.20
N THR A 385 30.58 -0.49 -0.95
CA THR A 385 31.69 -1.17 -1.64
C THR A 385 31.24 -1.96 -2.87
N SER A 386 29.94 -2.21 -3.00
CA SER A 386 29.35 -3.02 -4.08
C SER A 386 29.09 -2.17 -5.33
N ASP A 387 29.28 -2.77 -6.49
CA ASP A 387 28.80 -2.24 -7.78
C ASP A 387 27.31 -2.49 -8.00
N ARG A 388 26.71 -3.40 -7.22
CA ARG A 388 25.29 -3.79 -7.29
C ARG A 388 24.54 -3.31 -6.05
N LEU A 389 23.36 -2.73 -6.26
CA LEU A 389 22.37 -2.48 -5.23
C LEU A 389 21.23 -3.47 -5.45
N THR A 390 20.84 -4.19 -4.40
CA THR A 390 19.77 -5.18 -4.43
C THR A 390 18.76 -4.91 -3.33
N LEU A 391 17.48 -4.90 -3.72
CA LEU A 391 16.37 -4.57 -2.85
C LEU A 391 15.30 -5.68 -2.87
N VAL A 392 14.59 -5.86 -1.76
CA VAL A 392 13.53 -6.87 -1.59
C VAL A 392 12.23 -6.25 -1.12
N ASP A 393 11.17 -7.06 -0.99
CA ASP A 393 9.87 -6.62 -0.49
C ASP A 393 10.04 -5.96 0.90
N GLY A 394 9.45 -4.77 1.08
CA GLY A 394 9.62 -3.97 2.29
C GLY A 394 8.86 -4.49 3.52
N GLY A 395 8.23 -5.66 3.42
CA GLY A 395 7.68 -6.40 4.57
C GLY A 395 8.56 -7.55 5.05
N GLU A 396 9.71 -7.83 4.41
CA GLU A 396 10.56 -8.97 4.75
C GLU A 396 11.28 -8.83 6.10
N ASP A 397 11.49 -7.61 6.57
CA ASP A 397 11.96 -7.32 7.93
C ASP A 397 10.89 -7.52 9.04
N GLY A 398 9.65 -7.86 8.64
CA GLY A 398 8.51 -8.07 9.51
C GLY A 398 7.67 -6.81 9.80
N GLN A 399 8.05 -5.64 9.26
CA GLN A 399 7.29 -4.40 9.34
C GLN A 399 6.27 -4.28 8.20
N ASN A 400 5.34 -5.25 8.13
CA ASN A 400 4.38 -5.39 7.02
C ASN A 400 3.35 -4.23 6.88
N VAL A 401 3.42 -3.21 7.76
CA VAL A 401 2.73 -1.92 7.64
C VAL A 401 3.82 -0.85 7.57
N PRO A 402 3.79 0.08 6.58
CA PRO A 402 4.94 0.86 6.16
C PRO A 402 4.99 2.12 7.03
N TYR A 403 5.18 1.95 8.33
CA TYR A 403 5.17 3.07 9.25
C TYR A 403 6.37 3.99 9.03
N HIS A 404 7.53 3.43 8.66
CA HIS A 404 8.82 4.12 8.63
C HIS A 404 8.78 5.52 7.98
N PRO A 405 8.18 5.74 6.79
CA PRO A 405 8.11 7.07 6.20
C PRO A 405 7.34 8.09 7.06
N HIS A 406 6.45 7.65 7.94
CA HIS A 406 5.68 8.53 8.81
C HIS A 406 6.37 8.80 10.16
N LEU A 407 7.48 8.12 10.48
CA LEU A 407 8.12 8.19 11.80
C LEU A 407 9.28 9.19 11.85
N LEU A 408 9.75 9.66 10.70
CA LEU A 408 10.78 10.70 10.63
C LEU A 408 10.30 11.94 11.40
N LEU A 409 11.00 12.28 12.49
CA LEU A 409 10.58 13.35 13.40
C LEU A 409 10.37 14.68 12.69
N GLU A 410 11.11 14.90 11.62
CA GLU A 410 11.09 16.13 10.86
C GLU A 410 9.87 16.27 9.93
N ARG A 411 9.24 15.15 9.53
CA ARG A 411 7.93 15.16 8.85
C ARG A 411 6.79 15.58 9.79
N LYS A 412 7.01 15.56 11.11
CA LYS A 412 6.07 16.02 12.15
C LYS A 412 4.66 15.45 11.97
N VAL A 413 4.57 14.16 11.65
CA VAL A 413 3.29 13.46 11.52
C VAL A 413 2.66 13.34 12.91
N ASP A 414 1.45 13.89 13.06
CA ASP A 414 0.73 13.90 14.33
C ASP A 414 -0.04 12.57 14.56
N VAL A 415 -0.61 11.98 13.51
CA VAL A 415 -1.40 10.74 13.55
C VAL A 415 -1.16 9.88 12.30
N VAL A 416 -1.16 8.55 12.47
CA VAL A 416 -1.13 7.57 11.38
C VAL A 416 -2.34 6.65 11.51
N PHE A 417 -3.16 6.58 10.46
CA PHE A 417 -4.22 5.57 10.34
C PHE A 417 -3.66 4.36 9.60
N SER A 418 -3.34 3.29 10.33
CA SER A 418 -2.82 2.07 9.72
C SER A 418 -3.94 1.09 9.43
N VAL A 419 -4.02 0.65 8.19
CA VAL A 419 -4.78 -0.54 7.82
C VAL A 419 -3.83 -1.72 7.90
N ASP A 420 -4.23 -2.80 8.56
CA ASP A 420 -3.40 -4.01 8.67
C ASP A 420 -4.18 -5.22 8.14
N SER A 421 -3.74 -5.74 7.00
CA SER A 421 -4.30 -6.95 6.40
C SER A 421 -3.27 -8.10 6.40
N SER A 422 -2.35 -8.10 7.35
CA SER A 422 -1.32 -9.14 7.52
C SER A 422 -1.92 -10.52 7.74
N ALA A 423 -1.20 -11.54 7.29
CA ALA A 423 -1.64 -12.93 7.35
C ALA A 423 -0.89 -13.69 8.47
N ASP A 424 -1.09 -13.25 9.72
CA ASP A 424 -0.25 -13.70 10.85
C ASP A 424 -0.81 -14.97 11.51
N THR A 425 -2.03 -14.88 12.06
CA THR A 425 -2.70 -15.98 12.76
C THR A 425 -3.97 -16.34 12.02
N ASN A 426 -4.04 -17.54 11.43
CA ASN A 426 -5.14 -17.93 10.55
C ASN A 426 -5.43 -16.94 9.40
N ALA A 427 -4.36 -16.32 8.86
CA ALA A 427 -4.43 -15.26 7.87
C ALA A 427 -5.15 -13.97 8.32
N TRP A 428 -5.25 -13.75 9.64
CA TRP A 428 -5.69 -12.51 10.27
C TRP A 428 -4.52 -11.80 10.97
N PRO A 429 -4.58 -10.46 11.11
CA PRO A 429 -3.54 -9.71 11.79
C PRO A 429 -3.55 -9.96 13.30
N ASP A 430 -2.37 -10.12 13.90
CA ASP A 430 -2.19 -10.31 15.35
C ASP A 430 -1.33 -9.25 16.03
N GLY A 431 -1.06 -8.14 15.34
CA GLY A 431 -0.23 -7.05 15.85
C GLY A 431 1.27 -7.24 15.62
N ALA A 432 1.69 -8.30 14.92
CA ALA A 432 3.10 -8.52 14.59
C ALA A 432 3.77 -7.31 13.93
N ALA A 433 3.13 -6.69 12.93
CA ALA A 433 3.69 -5.56 12.19
C ALA A 433 3.97 -4.32 13.08
N PRO A 434 2.99 -3.74 13.80
CA PRO A 434 3.28 -2.62 14.70
C PRO A 434 4.21 -2.99 15.87
N MET A 435 4.20 -4.25 16.33
CA MET A 435 5.16 -4.73 17.33
C MET A 435 6.60 -4.70 16.78
N ARG A 436 6.82 -5.18 15.54
CA ARG A 436 8.14 -5.14 14.89
C ARG A 436 8.64 -3.71 14.71
N THR A 437 7.78 -2.78 14.28
CA THR A 437 8.17 -1.37 14.19
C THR A 437 8.51 -0.77 15.55
N TYR A 438 7.79 -1.15 16.62
CA TYR A 438 8.15 -0.73 17.98
C TYR A 438 9.52 -1.28 18.39
N GLU A 439 9.79 -2.58 18.19
CA GLU A 439 11.10 -3.18 18.46
C GLU A 439 12.23 -2.46 17.71
N ARG A 440 12.02 -2.17 16.42
CA ARG A 440 12.97 -1.39 15.62
C ARG A 440 13.21 0.00 16.20
N SER A 441 12.16 0.67 16.68
CA SER A 441 12.28 2.02 17.24
C SER A 441 13.20 2.12 18.47
N LEU A 442 13.48 0.97 19.12
CA LEU A 442 14.39 0.86 20.26
C LEU A 442 15.85 0.65 19.84
N SER A 443 16.13 0.37 18.56
CA SER A 443 17.48 0.10 18.07
C SER A 443 18.16 1.36 17.51
N PRO A 444 19.51 1.39 17.43
CA PRO A 444 20.25 2.53 16.91
C PRO A 444 19.93 2.91 15.46
N VAL A 445 19.45 1.96 14.65
CA VAL A 445 19.06 2.22 13.25
C VAL A 445 17.83 3.12 13.14
N SER A 446 17.08 3.30 14.23
CA SER A 446 15.92 4.20 14.27
C SER A 446 16.25 5.63 14.72
N ASN A 447 17.53 5.98 14.88
CA ASN A 447 17.91 7.34 15.28
C ASN A 447 17.35 8.39 14.31
N GLY A 448 16.59 9.36 14.83
CA GLY A 448 15.86 10.35 14.03
C GLY A 448 14.39 10.00 13.77
N THR A 449 13.93 8.83 14.21
CA THR A 449 12.52 8.38 14.13
C THR A 449 11.96 8.06 15.52
N SER A 450 10.64 7.94 15.64
CA SER A 450 10.00 7.51 16.89
C SER A 450 8.68 6.78 16.65
N PHE A 451 8.42 5.74 17.45
CA PHE A 451 7.19 4.94 17.41
C PHE A 451 6.63 4.75 18.83
N PRO A 452 5.30 4.70 19.03
CA PRO A 452 4.76 4.45 20.36
C PRO A 452 4.98 3.00 20.81
N VAL A 453 4.87 2.79 22.12
CA VAL A 453 4.88 1.46 22.71
C VAL A 453 3.68 0.64 22.22
N VAL A 454 3.97 -0.59 21.80
CA VAL A 454 2.99 -1.58 21.33
C VAL A 454 3.24 -2.90 22.10
N PRO A 455 2.20 -3.58 22.60
CA PRO A 455 2.38 -4.82 23.35
C PRO A 455 2.70 -6.01 22.41
N GLY A 456 3.04 -7.15 22.99
CA GLY A 456 3.31 -8.37 22.23
C GLY A 456 2.05 -8.98 21.61
N ARG A 457 2.26 -9.89 20.66
CA ARG A 457 1.19 -10.55 19.87
C ARG A 457 0.16 -11.26 20.74
N ASN A 458 0.60 -11.89 21.84
CA ASN A 458 -0.32 -12.59 22.73
C ASN A 458 -1.27 -11.59 23.42
N SER A 459 -0.77 -10.42 23.83
CA SER A 459 -1.62 -9.35 24.37
C SER A 459 -2.63 -8.84 23.35
N PHE A 460 -2.25 -8.71 22.07
CA PHE A 460 -3.19 -8.33 21.01
C PHE A 460 -4.39 -9.28 20.94
N ILE A 461 -4.13 -10.58 20.96
CA ILE A 461 -5.17 -11.61 20.91
C ILE A 461 -5.98 -11.65 22.21
N ASN A 462 -5.30 -11.76 23.35
CA ASN A 462 -5.93 -11.97 24.65
C ASN A 462 -6.78 -10.77 25.09
N LEU A 463 -6.36 -9.56 24.74
CA LEU A 463 -7.06 -8.32 25.08
C LEU A 463 -8.00 -7.85 23.95
N GLY A 464 -8.06 -8.57 22.83
CA GLY A 464 -8.94 -8.27 21.69
C GLY A 464 -8.58 -6.99 20.96
N LEU A 465 -7.31 -6.55 20.98
CA LEU A 465 -6.83 -5.33 20.32
C LEU A 465 -6.91 -5.44 18.78
N ASN A 466 -6.97 -6.67 18.26
CA ASN A 466 -7.15 -6.93 16.83
C ASN A 466 -8.62 -7.19 16.43
N THR A 467 -9.60 -6.91 17.31
CA THR A 467 -11.04 -7.15 17.02
C THR A 467 -11.81 -5.89 16.63
N LYS A 468 -11.19 -4.72 16.82
CA LYS A 468 -11.70 -3.38 16.54
C LYS A 468 -10.52 -2.41 16.42
N PRO A 469 -10.74 -1.15 16.01
CA PRO A 469 -9.70 -0.14 16.07
C PRO A 469 -9.08 -0.05 17.46
N THR A 470 -7.76 0.12 17.51
CA THR A 470 -6.99 0.32 18.75
C THR A 470 -6.02 1.46 18.55
N PHE A 471 -5.88 2.33 19.55
CA PHE A 471 -4.97 3.48 19.48
C PHE A 471 -3.72 3.21 20.32
N PHE A 472 -2.54 3.49 19.75
CA PHE A 472 -1.24 3.39 20.42
C PHE A 472 -0.57 4.76 20.47
N GLY A 473 0.06 5.08 21.60
CA GLY A 473 0.73 6.37 21.79
C GLY A 473 -0.21 7.51 22.18
N CYS A 474 -1.39 7.27 22.76
CA CYS A 474 -2.30 8.35 23.12
C CYS A 474 -1.69 9.41 24.06
N ASN A 475 -0.66 9.05 24.82
CA ASN A 475 0.14 9.99 25.60
C ASN A 475 1.54 10.13 24.97
N ALA A 476 1.90 11.32 24.48
CA ALA A 476 3.22 11.59 23.90
C ALA A 476 4.36 11.47 24.90
N THR A 477 4.11 11.61 26.21
CA THR A 477 5.19 11.59 27.22
C THR A 477 5.72 10.18 27.50
N ASN A 478 5.08 9.14 26.96
CA ASN A 478 5.50 7.76 27.15
C ASN A 478 6.67 7.35 26.24
N THR A 479 7.09 8.23 25.32
CA THR A 479 8.23 8.02 24.43
C THR A 479 9.25 9.15 24.61
N THR A 480 10.54 8.84 24.43
CA THR A 480 11.64 9.82 24.59
C THR A 480 11.51 10.98 23.59
N ASN A 481 11.11 10.67 22.36
CA ASN A 481 10.76 11.64 21.33
C ASN A 481 9.25 11.56 21.07
N ALA A 482 8.63 12.66 20.63
CA ALA A 482 7.22 12.66 20.31
C ALA A 482 6.95 11.75 19.10
N ALA A 483 6.23 10.65 19.31
CA ALA A 483 5.80 9.73 18.25
C ALA A 483 4.39 10.10 17.76
N PRO A 484 4.03 9.79 16.49
CA PRO A 484 2.65 9.91 16.03
C PRO A 484 1.71 9.04 16.88
N LEU A 485 0.46 9.47 17.03
CA LEU A 485 -0.62 8.60 17.48
C LEU A 485 -0.90 7.57 16.38
N ILE A 486 -0.91 6.28 16.71
CA ILE A 486 -1.25 5.23 15.75
C ILE A 486 -2.70 4.82 15.97
N VAL A 487 -3.54 5.02 14.94
CA VAL A 487 -4.89 4.45 14.86
C VAL A 487 -4.80 3.16 14.05
N TYR A 488 -4.74 2.04 14.76
CA TYR A 488 -4.58 0.71 14.17
C TYR A 488 -5.93 0.11 13.79
N LEU A 489 -6.12 -0.18 12.51
CA LEU A 489 -7.32 -0.76 11.90
C LEU A 489 -7.00 -2.18 11.40
N PRO A 490 -7.19 -3.21 12.25
CA PRO A 490 -6.98 -4.59 11.86
C PRO A 490 -8.08 -5.04 10.90
N ASN A 491 -7.69 -5.77 9.85
CA ASN A 491 -8.63 -6.53 9.04
C ASN A 491 -9.40 -7.49 9.96
N TYR A 492 -10.73 -7.42 9.92
CA TYR A 492 -11.63 -8.19 10.77
C TYR A 492 -12.91 -8.50 9.98
N PRO A 493 -13.56 -9.67 10.18
CA PRO A 493 -14.76 -10.02 9.44
C PRO A 493 -15.98 -9.26 9.99
N TYR A 494 -16.29 -8.11 9.41
CA TYR A 494 -17.53 -7.40 9.69
C TYR A 494 -18.70 -7.98 8.89
N GLN A 495 -18.49 -8.22 7.60
CA GLN A 495 -19.52 -8.71 6.68
C GLN A 495 -18.99 -9.80 5.73
N PHE A 496 -17.67 -10.00 5.65
CA PHE A 496 -17.06 -11.04 4.83
C PHE A 496 -15.73 -11.52 5.42
N HIS A 497 -15.41 -12.82 5.26
CA HIS A 497 -14.12 -13.38 5.64
C HIS A 497 -13.09 -13.07 4.56
N SER A 498 -12.45 -11.91 4.68
CA SER A 498 -11.48 -11.42 3.71
C SER A 498 -10.10 -12.09 3.82
N ASN A 499 -9.85 -13.01 4.76
CA ASN A 499 -8.55 -13.64 5.05
C ASN A 499 -8.08 -14.68 4.00
N ILE A 500 -8.13 -14.32 2.71
CA ILE A 500 -7.62 -15.15 1.61
C ILE A 500 -6.09 -15.30 1.67
N SER A 501 -5.55 -16.34 1.04
CA SER A 501 -4.10 -16.55 0.97
C SER A 501 -3.40 -15.39 0.23
N THR A 502 -2.26 -14.94 0.76
CA THR A 502 -1.36 -13.97 0.12
C THR A 502 -0.93 -14.40 -1.28
N PHE A 503 -0.87 -15.71 -1.55
CA PHE A 503 -0.44 -16.28 -2.82
C PHE A 503 -1.59 -16.50 -3.82
N SER A 504 -2.78 -15.95 -3.55
CA SER A 504 -3.92 -16.05 -4.46
C SER A 504 -3.73 -15.11 -5.65
N LEU A 505 -3.50 -15.67 -6.85
CA LEU A 505 -3.26 -14.90 -8.08
C LEU A 505 -4.54 -14.53 -8.84
N SER A 506 -5.71 -14.99 -8.39
CA SER A 506 -7.01 -14.63 -8.94
C SER A 506 -8.06 -14.57 -7.84
N VAL A 507 -9.02 -13.65 -8.00
CA VAL A 507 -10.20 -13.49 -7.14
C VAL A 507 -11.39 -13.22 -8.05
N ASN A 508 -12.52 -13.89 -7.82
CA ASN A 508 -13.71 -13.65 -8.65
C ASN A 508 -14.36 -12.29 -8.28
N ASN A 509 -15.13 -11.70 -9.19
CA ASN A 509 -15.68 -10.35 -8.99
C ASN A 509 -16.60 -10.23 -7.76
N SER A 510 -17.39 -11.26 -7.44
CA SER A 510 -18.30 -11.21 -6.29
C SER A 510 -17.54 -11.26 -4.95
N GLU A 511 -16.53 -12.12 -4.86
CA GLU A 511 -15.61 -12.20 -3.71
C GLU A 511 -14.80 -10.92 -3.57
N ARG A 512 -14.31 -10.39 -4.70
CA ARG A 512 -13.64 -9.10 -4.79
C ARG A 512 -14.47 -8.01 -4.11
N ASP A 513 -15.71 -7.83 -4.57
CA ASP A 513 -16.65 -6.80 -4.09
C ASP A 513 -17.04 -7.00 -2.61
N ALA A 514 -17.14 -8.26 -2.16
CA ALA A 514 -17.41 -8.57 -0.76
C ALA A 514 -16.23 -8.20 0.17
N MET A 515 -14.99 -8.42 -0.31
CA MET A 515 -13.80 -7.95 0.40
C MET A 515 -13.83 -6.42 0.48
N ILE A 516 -13.99 -5.72 -0.65
CA ILE A 516 -14.14 -4.26 -0.73
C ILE A 516 -15.09 -3.74 0.36
N THR A 517 -16.28 -4.34 0.41
CA THR A 517 -17.35 -4.01 1.34
C THR A 517 -16.93 -4.24 2.80
N ASN A 518 -16.23 -5.33 3.09
CA ASN A 518 -15.72 -5.59 4.44
C ASN A 518 -14.64 -4.59 4.86
N GLY A 519 -13.73 -4.20 3.94
CA GLY A 519 -12.74 -3.15 4.20
C GLY A 519 -13.38 -1.81 4.56
N TRP A 520 -14.42 -1.43 3.83
CA TRP A 520 -15.26 -0.27 4.17
C TRP A 520 -15.84 -0.40 5.58
N ALA A 521 -16.44 -1.54 5.90
CA ALA A 521 -17.07 -1.78 7.20
C ALA A 521 -16.07 -1.69 8.37
N VAL A 522 -14.83 -2.17 8.19
CA VAL A 522 -13.75 -2.04 9.17
C VAL A 522 -13.45 -0.56 9.44
N ALA A 523 -13.19 0.21 8.39
CA ALA A 523 -12.77 1.61 8.49
C ALA A 523 -13.87 2.52 9.06
N THR A 524 -15.13 2.21 8.78
CA THR A 524 -16.30 3.03 9.19
C THR A 524 -17.00 2.52 10.45
N GLN A 525 -16.55 1.41 11.04
CA GLN A 525 -17.30 0.71 12.10
C GLN A 525 -18.74 0.38 11.67
N LEU A 526 -18.92 -0.15 10.45
CA LEU A 526 -20.23 -0.34 9.79
C LEU A 526 -21.05 0.94 9.71
N ASN A 527 -20.48 2.00 9.13
CA ASN A 527 -21.14 3.31 9.06
C ASN A 527 -21.58 3.82 10.44
N GLY A 528 -20.75 3.62 11.47
CA GLY A 528 -21.05 3.97 12.86
C GLY A 528 -22.07 3.07 13.56
N THR A 529 -22.56 2.00 12.92
CA THR A 529 -23.51 1.08 13.55
C THR A 529 -22.88 0.30 14.71
N ARG A 530 -21.60 -0.08 14.58
CA ARG A 530 -20.86 -0.74 15.67
C ARG A 530 -20.51 0.23 16.80
N ASP A 531 -20.21 1.47 16.46
CA ASP A 531 -19.96 2.54 17.43
C ASP A 531 -20.31 3.91 16.83
N ALA A 532 -21.38 4.53 17.34
CA ALA A 532 -21.88 5.81 16.84
C ALA A 532 -20.92 6.97 17.11
N ASP A 533 -20.01 6.82 18.09
CA ASP A 533 -19.00 7.85 18.40
C ASP A 533 -17.74 7.72 17.53
N TRP A 534 -17.60 6.67 16.73
CA TRP A 534 -16.37 6.41 15.98
C TRP A 534 -15.86 7.61 15.16
N PRO A 535 -16.70 8.33 14.38
CA PRO A 535 -16.26 9.51 13.65
C PRO A 535 -15.73 10.63 14.57
N THR A 536 -16.33 10.77 15.76
CA THR A 536 -15.85 11.71 16.78
C THR A 536 -14.50 11.28 17.31
N CYS A 537 -14.31 9.99 17.58
CA CYS A 537 -13.05 9.47 18.09
C CYS A 537 -11.90 9.54 17.08
N VAL A 538 -12.19 9.37 15.79
CA VAL A 538 -11.26 9.66 14.69
C VAL A 538 -10.84 11.13 14.72
N SER A 539 -11.80 12.05 14.87
CA SER A 539 -11.51 13.50 14.96
C SER A 539 -10.64 13.84 16.17
N CYS A 540 -10.90 13.20 17.32
CA CYS A 540 -10.08 13.34 18.52
C CYS A 540 -8.65 12.82 18.31
N ALA A 541 -8.49 11.67 17.65
CA ALA A 541 -7.17 11.13 17.32
C ALA A 541 -6.37 12.10 16.43
N MET A 542 -7.01 12.69 15.40
CA MET A 542 -6.36 13.68 14.54
C MET A 542 -5.84 14.91 15.28
N LEU A 543 -6.53 15.34 16.34
CA LEU A 543 -6.20 16.54 17.10
C LEU A 543 -5.31 16.28 18.32
N GLN A 544 -5.06 15.03 18.70
CA GLN A 544 -4.41 14.72 19.98
C GLN A 544 -3.05 15.40 20.14
N ARG A 545 -2.16 15.26 19.16
CA ARG A 545 -0.84 15.92 19.19
C ARG A 545 -0.94 17.43 19.09
N SER A 546 -1.96 17.94 18.41
CA SER A 546 -2.22 19.37 18.39
C SER A 546 -2.56 19.88 19.79
N PHE A 547 -3.46 19.21 20.53
CA PHE A 547 -3.81 19.58 21.89
C PHE A 547 -2.60 19.59 22.83
N GLU A 548 -1.75 18.57 22.74
CA GLU A 548 -0.51 18.49 23.53
C GLU A 548 0.45 19.65 23.19
N ARG A 549 0.69 19.90 21.90
CA ARG A 549 1.59 20.96 21.41
C ARG A 549 1.11 22.36 21.81
N THR A 550 -0.20 22.61 21.76
CA THR A 550 -0.79 23.91 22.12
C THR A 550 -1.14 24.03 23.61
N LYS A 551 -0.95 22.96 24.39
CA LYS A 551 -1.41 22.86 25.79
C LYS A 551 -2.91 23.13 25.94
N THR A 552 -3.67 22.82 24.90
CA THR A 552 -5.14 22.95 24.92
C THR A 552 -5.70 21.79 25.75
N PRO A 553 -6.60 22.05 26.73
CA PRO A 553 -7.28 20.99 27.44
C PRO A 553 -8.02 20.07 26.46
N VAL A 554 -7.76 18.77 26.55
CA VAL A 554 -8.43 17.77 25.72
C VAL A 554 -9.93 17.73 26.08
N PRO A 555 -10.85 17.90 25.12
CA PRO A 555 -12.29 17.88 25.40
C PRO A 555 -12.74 16.57 26.03
N ASP A 556 -13.75 16.62 26.91
CA ASP A 556 -14.26 15.43 27.61
C ASP A 556 -14.69 14.31 26.68
N LYS A 557 -15.28 14.65 25.53
CA LYS A 557 -15.65 13.65 24.52
C LYS A 557 -14.42 12.95 23.93
N CYS A 558 -13.31 13.67 23.75
CA CYS A 558 -12.05 13.08 23.34
C CYS A 558 -11.44 12.22 24.44
N ASN A 559 -11.52 12.65 25.71
CA ASN A 559 -11.11 11.81 26.84
C ASN A 559 -11.91 10.49 26.89
N GLN A 560 -13.21 10.51 26.60
CA GLN A 560 -14.05 9.30 26.48
C GLN A 560 -13.58 8.41 25.32
N CYS A 561 -13.29 9.00 24.16
CA CYS A 561 -12.75 8.28 23.01
C CYS A 561 -11.40 7.62 23.33
N PHE A 562 -10.49 8.34 23.98
CA PHE A 562 -9.20 7.78 24.38
C PHE A 562 -9.35 6.69 25.43
N SER A 563 -10.26 6.83 26.39
CA SER A 563 -10.57 5.75 27.33
C SER A 563 -11.12 4.49 26.63
N ARG A 564 -11.75 4.61 25.46
CA ARG A 564 -12.37 3.51 24.73
C ARG A 564 -11.41 2.79 23.78
N TYR A 565 -10.54 3.56 23.12
CA TYR A 565 -9.71 3.07 22.02
C TYR A 565 -8.22 2.99 22.36
N CYS A 566 -7.72 3.79 23.31
CA CYS A 566 -6.32 3.72 23.68
C CYS A 566 -6.04 2.45 24.45
N TRP A 567 -5.02 1.72 23.99
CA TRP A 567 -4.43 0.70 24.83
C TRP A 567 -3.87 1.35 26.10
N ASN A 568 -4.26 0.81 27.25
CA ASN A 568 -4.00 1.41 28.56
C ASN A 568 -2.71 0.90 29.22
N GLY A 569 -1.88 0.12 28.50
CA GLY A 569 -0.66 -0.48 29.03
C GLY A 569 -0.83 -1.88 29.64
N THR A 570 -2.03 -2.45 29.65
CA THR A 570 -2.25 -3.82 30.15
C THR A 570 -1.56 -4.84 29.24
N ILE A 571 -0.85 -5.81 29.83
CA ILE A 571 -0.12 -6.86 29.12
C ILE A 571 -0.67 -8.24 29.55
N ASP A 572 -0.92 -9.11 28.57
CA ASP A 572 -1.24 -10.52 28.76
C ASP A 572 -0.49 -11.37 27.72
N GLU A 573 0.78 -11.67 28.00
CA GLU A 573 1.63 -12.46 27.09
C GLU A 573 1.45 -13.98 27.22
N ARG A 574 0.43 -14.46 27.94
CA ARG A 574 0.16 -15.91 28.02
C ARG A 574 -0.24 -16.42 26.62
N PRO A 575 0.10 -17.67 26.26
CA PRO A 575 -0.40 -18.27 25.03
C PRO A 575 -1.92 -18.17 24.94
N PRO A 576 -2.49 -17.73 23.81
CA PRO A 576 -3.94 -17.61 23.66
C PRO A 576 -4.65 -18.93 23.98
N ALA A 577 -5.68 -18.86 24.84
CA ALA A 577 -6.40 -20.05 25.30
C ALA A 577 -7.14 -20.80 24.17
N LYS A 578 -7.40 -20.11 23.05
CA LYS A 578 -8.00 -20.66 21.83
C LYS A 578 -7.27 -20.12 20.61
N MET A 579 -7.32 -20.90 19.54
CA MET A 579 -6.91 -20.43 18.22
C MET A 579 -7.73 -19.20 17.82
N TYR A 580 -7.10 -18.18 17.26
CA TYR A 580 -7.79 -16.97 16.82
C TYR A 580 -8.60 -17.25 15.55
N GLU A 581 -9.91 -17.37 15.71
CA GLU A 581 -10.87 -17.56 14.62
C GLU A 581 -12.02 -16.54 14.80
N PRO A 582 -11.86 -15.30 14.29
CA PRO A 582 -12.85 -14.25 14.49
C PRO A 582 -14.16 -14.60 13.78
N GLN A 583 -15.28 -14.20 14.39
CA GLN A 583 -16.62 -14.41 13.85
C GLN A 583 -17.11 -13.15 13.16
N LEU A 584 -18.03 -13.32 12.20
CA LEU A 584 -18.69 -12.18 11.55
C LEU A 584 -19.39 -11.31 12.60
N TYR A 585 -19.06 -10.03 12.61
CA TYR A 585 -19.71 -9.07 13.51
C TYR A 585 -21.13 -8.72 13.07
N GLY A 586 -21.34 -8.53 11.76
CA GLY A 586 -22.61 -8.10 11.16
C GLY A 586 -23.18 -9.10 10.15
N THR A 587 -24.17 -8.67 9.38
CA THR A 587 -24.81 -9.48 8.34
C THR A 587 -23.84 -9.77 7.20
N ALA A 588 -23.74 -11.05 6.84
CA ALA A 588 -22.88 -11.52 5.76
C ALA A 588 -23.33 -10.96 4.40
N VAL A 589 -22.38 -10.59 3.55
CA VAL A 589 -22.65 -10.29 2.13
C VAL A 589 -22.90 -11.61 1.39
N ASP A 590 -24.00 -11.69 0.62
CA ASP A 590 -24.29 -12.85 -0.22
C ASP A 590 -23.43 -12.84 -1.49
N VAL A 591 -22.61 -13.88 -1.65
CA VAL A 591 -21.68 -14.04 -2.77
C VAL A 591 -22.22 -15.14 -3.69
N LYS A 592 -22.96 -14.77 -4.75
CA LYS A 592 -23.42 -15.73 -5.77
C LYS A 592 -22.21 -16.39 -6.45
N GLY A 593 -22.09 -17.71 -6.32
CA GLY A 593 -21.07 -18.52 -7.00
C GLY A 593 -20.17 -19.37 -6.10
N THR A 594 -20.29 -19.27 -4.77
CA THR A 594 -19.60 -20.15 -3.82
C THR A 594 -20.28 -21.53 -3.74
N SER A 595 -20.26 -22.27 -4.86
CA SER A 595 -20.46 -23.71 -4.79
C SER A 595 -19.24 -24.36 -4.12
N LYS A 596 -19.39 -24.73 -2.85
CA LYS A 596 -18.67 -25.82 -2.16
C LYS A 596 -17.13 -25.74 -2.12
N SER A 597 -16.57 -24.70 -1.51
CA SER A 597 -15.20 -24.79 -0.93
C SER A 597 -15.03 -24.12 0.43
N ALA A 598 -16.07 -23.45 0.97
CA ALA A 598 -16.16 -23.22 2.40
C ALA A 598 -16.51 -24.58 3.05
N GLY A 599 -15.47 -25.29 3.48
CA GLY A 599 -15.61 -26.48 4.31
C GLY A 599 -16.44 -26.14 5.53
N LEU A 600 -17.69 -26.58 5.48
CA LEU A 600 -18.61 -26.67 6.60
C LEU A 600 -17.90 -27.47 7.71
N ARG A 601 -17.22 -26.80 8.65
CA ARG A 601 -16.85 -27.43 9.92
C ARG A 601 -18.14 -27.56 10.72
N LEU A 602 -18.83 -28.66 10.49
CA LEU A 602 -19.97 -29.09 11.30
C LEU A 602 -19.53 -29.11 12.77
N LEU A 603 -20.30 -28.43 13.60
CA LEU A 603 -20.34 -28.62 15.04
C LEU A 603 -20.52 -30.12 15.34
N GLY A 604 -19.52 -30.73 15.99
CA GLY A 604 -19.57 -32.11 16.46
C GLY A 604 -19.11 -32.18 17.91
N SER A 605 -20.02 -31.90 18.84
CA SER A 605 -19.85 -32.16 20.25
C SER A 605 -19.87 -33.67 20.53
N THR A 606 -18.83 -34.13 21.23
CA THR A 606 -18.82 -35.22 22.23
C THR A 606 -19.12 -36.67 21.81
N SER A 607 -18.12 -37.53 22.07
CA SER A 607 -18.21 -38.88 22.66
C SER A 607 -18.34 -40.13 21.76
N ALA A 608 -17.32 -41.00 21.94
CA ALA A 608 -17.36 -42.48 22.00
C ALA A 608 -16.87 -43.33 20.80
N ALA A 609 -16.13 -44.39 21.18
CA ALA A 609 -15.64 -45.58 20.45
C ALA A 609 -14.48 -45.34 19.45
N LEU A 610 -13.20 -45.67 19.70
CA LEU A 610 -12.54 -46.90 20.20
C LEU A 610 -12.76 -48.15 19.33
N ALA A 611 -11.64 -48.62 18.76
CA ALA A 611 -11.24 -50.01 18.48
C ALA A 611 -11.21 -50.52 17.02
N ALA A 612 -9.99 -50.93 16.63
CA ALA A 612 -9.60 -52.08 15.80
C ALA A 612 -10.05 -52.10 14.32
N VAL A 613 -9.23 -52.49 13.34
CA VAL A 613 -8.49 -53.75 13.21
C VAL A 613 -7.34 -53.55 12.21
N ALA A 614 -6.17 -54.08 12.57
CA ALA A 614 -5.06 -54.34 11.65
C ALA A 614 -5.33 -55.59 10.79
N ALA A 615 -4.66 -55.64 9.63
CA ALA A 615 -4.11 -56.83 8.97
C ALA A 615 -4.58 -57.09 7.53
N CYS A 616 -3.58 -57.56 6.77
CA CYS A 616 -3.61 -58.30 5.51
C CYS A 616 -3.85 -57.52 4.22
N LEU A 617 -3.22 -57.81 3.08
CA LEU A 617 -2.00 -58.52 2.66
C LEU A 617 -2.10 -58.43 1.12
N VAL A 618 -1.02 -58.01 0.43
CA VAL A 618 -0.42 -58.57 -0.81
C VAL A 618 -1.32 -58.91 -2.03
N ILE A 619 -0.68 -58.92 -3.22
CA ILE A 619 -1.10 -59.39 -4.56
C ILE A 619 -1.55 -58.18 -5.41
N THR A 620 -0.81 -57.67 -6.40
CA THR A 620 0.29 -58.15 -7.26
C THR A 620 1.07 -56.96 -7.78
#